data_AF-U7QYK5-F1
#
_entry.id   AF-U7QYK5-F1
#
_cell.length_a   1.000
_cell.length_b   1.000
_cell.length_c   1.000
_cell.angle_alpha   90.00
_cell.angle_beta   90.00
_cell.angle_gamma   90.00
#
_symmetry.space_group_name_H-M   'P 1'
#
loop_
_entity.id
_entity.type
_entity.pdbx_description
1 polymer ?
#
loop_
_entity_poly.entity_id
_entity_poly.type
_entity_poly.pdbx_seq_one_letter_code
_entity_poly.pdbx_strand_id
1 'polypeptide(L)'
;MIQRMDNDFRIPVLISIEPGRFEKKLGKGFDVEKELNSITRRGLRASLKSGNLLTGALFIDLDFYPNEKGWAGPYEIAGYPLLPTISGGLAQIQHKVISALDKINNMPVEPMFNQAIRTLEESQKAIRKAQKTLDELNKVLANPETKELPKDIQKTLQEFNRSMQGFQPGSPAYNKMLDNMQRLDQVLSELRPVLKTLNNKSNALVFEAKPIEDPEPKKAKK
;
A
#
# COMPACT_ATOMS: atom_id res chain seq x y z
N MET A 1 -42.87 -4.58 6.61
CA MET A 1 -41.51 -5.14 6.71
C MET A 1 -40.70 -4.15 7.55
N ILE A 2 -40.49 -4.44 8.83
CA ILE A 2 -39.84 -3.49 9.76
C ILE A 2 -38.35 -3.74 9.67
N GLN A 3 -37.64 -2.90 8.93
CA GLN A 3 -36.18 -2.91 8.89
C GLN A 3 -35.70 -2.45 10.27
N ARG A 4 -35.19 -3.38 11.08
CA ARG A 4 -34.45 -3.03 12.29
C ARG A 4 -33.28 -2.16 11.85
N MET A 5 -33.16 -0.97 12.44
CA MET A 5 -32.00 -0.10 12.25
C MET A 5 -30.82 -0.68 13.03
N ASP A 6 -30.42 -1.90 12.64
CA ASP A 6 -29.17 -2.47 13.07
C ASP A 6 -28.09 -1.84 12.17
N ASN A 7 -26.95 -1.42 12.74
CA ASN A 7 -25.81 -0.83 12.01
C ASN A 7 -25.15 -1.78 10.99
N ASP A 8 -25.85 -2.82 10.55
CA ASP A 8 -25.40 -3.80 9.57
C ASP A 8 -25.96 -3.45 8.17
N PHE A 9 -25.14 -2.74 7.39
CA PHE A 9 -25.48 -2.28 6.04
C PHE A 9 -25.31 -3.35 4.95
N ARG A 10 -25.38 -4.64 5.32
CA ARG A 10 -25.19 -5.76 4.38
C ARG A 10 -26.49 -6.07 3.62
N ILE A 11 -26.34 -6.42 2.35
CA ILE A 11 -27.45 -6.85 1.49
C ILE A 11 -27.64 -8.36 1.66
N PRO A 12 -28.80 -8.85 2.15
CA PRO A 12 -29.05 -10.28 2.24
C PRO A 12 -29.28 -10.86 0.85
N VAL A 13 -28.66 -12.01 0.57
CA VAL A 13 -28.82 -12.76 -0.68
C VAL A 13 -29.30 -14.16 -0.33
N LEU A 14 -30.47 -14.53 -0.85
CA LEU A 14 -31.02 -15.87 -0.69
C LEU A 14 -30.47 -16.77 -1.80
N ILE A 15 -29.95 -17.93 -1.42
CA ILE A 15 -29.48 -18.95 -2.36
C ILE A 15 -30.32 -20.21 -2.21
N SER A 16 -30.54 -20.91 -3.33
CA SER A 16 -31.14 -22.25 -3.34
C SER A 16 -30.06 -23.26 -3.67
N ILE A 17 -29.89 -24.25 -2.80
CA ILE A 17 -28.94 -25.35 -2.99
C ILE A 17 -29.73 -26.55 -3.49
N GLU A 18 -29.27 -27.19 -4.57
CA GLU A 18 -29.92 -28.35 -5.17
C GLU A 18 -29.17 -29.65 -4.77
N PRO A 19 -29.65 -30.40 -3.75
CA PRO A 19 -28.93 -31.57 -3.21
C PRO A 19 -28.62 -32.65 -4.26
N GLY A 20 -29.52 -32.84 -5.23
CA GLY A 20 -29.35 -33.82 -6.30
C GLY A 20 -28.11 -33.61 -7.17
N ARG A 21 -27.48 -32.42 -7.13
CA ARG A 21 -26.18 -32.18 -7.78
C ARG A 21 -25.01 -32.83 -7.04
N PHE A 22 -25.11 -32.94 -5.71
CA PHE A 22 -24.09 -33.55 -4.86
C PHE A 22 -24.21 -35.07 -4.84
N GLU A 23 -25.41 -35.62 -4.79
CA GLU A 23 -25.64 -37.08 -4.78
C GLU A 23 -25.03 -37.78 -5.99
N LYS A 24 -25.07 -37.13 -7.16
CA LYS A 24 -24.43 -37.65 -8.39
C LYS A 24 -22.91 -37.80 -8.27
N LYS A 25 -22.26 -37.06 -7.36
CA LYS A 25 -20.80 -37.05 -7.17
C LYS A 25 -20.35 -37.73 -5.87
N LEU A 26 -21.16 -37.68 -4.82
CA LEU A 26 -20.81 -38.09 -3.45
C LEU A 26 -21.56 -39.34 -2.97
N GLY A 27 -22.54 -39.82 -3.74
CA GLY A 27 -23.35 -41.00 -3.39
C GLY A 27 -24.63 -40.68 -2.62
N LYS A 28 -25.46 -41.70 -2.40
CA LYS A 28 -26.72 -41.59 -1.65
C LYS A 28 -26.44 -41.45 -0.14
N GLY A 29 -27.13 -40.52 0.53
CA GLY A 29 -26.99 -40.28 1.98
C GLY A 29 -26.19 -39.02 2.36
N PHE A 30 -25.87 -38.15 1.39
CA PHE A 30 -25.23 -36.87 1.66
C PHE A 30 -26.22 -35.87 2.27
N ASP A 31 -26.08 -35.61 3.58
CA ASP A 31 -26.80 -34.54 4.27
C ASP A 31 -26.09 -33.21 4.02
N VAL A 32 -26.60 -32.49 3.01
CA VAL A 32 -26.06 -31.20 2.55
C VAL A 32 -26.02 -30.18 3.69
N GLU A 33 -27.06 -30.13 4.52
CA GLU A 33 -27.19 -29.12 5.57
C GLU A 33 -26.17 -29.37 6.70
N LYS A 34 -26.06 -30.62 7.14
CA LYS A 34 -25.07 -31.01 8.15
C LYS A 34 -23.64 -30.79 7.67
N GLU A 35 -23.35 -31.13 6.40
CA GLU A 35 -22.01 -30.97 5.85
C GLU A 35 -21.66 -29.48 5.67
N LEU A 36 -22.58 -28.66 5.15
CA LEU A 36 -22.39 -27.20 5.01
C LEU A 36 -22.07 -26.54 6.35
N ASN A 37 -22.78 -26.92 7.41
CA ASN A 37 -22.52 -26.44 8.76
C ASN A 37 -21.11 -26.83 9.25
N SER A 38 -20.67 -28.07 8.96
CA SER A 38 -19.33 -28.56 9.32
C SER A 38 -18.22 -27.79 8.59
N ILE A 39 -18.34 -27.62 7.26
CA ILE A 39 -17.30 -26.97 6.44
C ILE A 39 -17.27 -25.46 6.63
N THR A 40 -18.39 -24.83 7.00
CA THR A 40 -18.44 -23.42 7.41
C THR A 40 -17.56 -23.15 8.62
N ARG A 41 -17.59 -24.05 9.62
CA ARG A 41 -16.69 -23.98 10.79
C ARG A 41 -15.22 -24.19 10.42
N ARG A 42 -14.95 -24.89 9.32
CA ARG A 42 -13.60 -25.14 8.78
C ARG A 42 -13.10 -24.06 7.80
N GLY A 43 -13.80 -22.93 7.69
CA GLY A 43 -13.34 -21.79 6.91
C GLY A 43 -13.93 -21.69 5.50
N LEU A 44 -15.04 -22.38 5.21
CA LEU A 44 -15.82 -22.09 3.99
C LEU A 44 -16.32 -20.64 4.04
N ARG A 45 -16.13 -19.91 2.94
CA ARG A 45 -16.66 -18.56 2.74
C ARG A 45 -17.34 -18.46 1.38
N ALA A 46 -18.38 -17.66 1.33
CA ALA A 46 -19.01 -17.23 0.08
C ALA A 46 -18.39 -15.91 -0.40
N SER A 47 -18.11 -15.79 -1.69
CA SER A 47 -17.67 -14.54 -2.30
C SER A 47 -18.38 -14.30 -3.63
N LEU A 48 -18.61 -13.04 -3.98
CA LEU A 48 -19.08 -12.70 -5.32
C LEU A 48 -17.88 -12.61 -6.26
N LYS A 49 -17.88 -13.42 -7.33
CA LYS A 49 -16.88 -13.39 -8.40
C LYS A 49 -17.53 -13.00 -9.71
N SER A 50 -16.75 -12.38 -10.60
CA SER A 50 -17.21 -12.02 -11.94
C SER A 50 -17.27 -13.26 -12.82
N GLY A 51 -18.45 -13.61 -13.30
CA GLY A 51 -18.66 -14.65 -14.31
C GLY A 51 -18.43 -14.14 -15.73
N ASN A 52 -18.74 -12.87 -15.98
CA ASN A 52 -18.45 -12.21 -17.24
C ASN A 52 -18.15 -10.73 -17.02
N LEU A 53 -16.92 -10.33 -17.34
CA LEU A 53 -16.46 -8.95 -17.17
C LEU A 53 -17.13 -7.96 -18.12
N LEU A 54 -17.58 -8.42 -19.30
CA LEU A 54 -18.20 -7.56 -20.31
C LEU A 54 -19.65 -7.23 -19.97
N THR A 55 -20.40 -8.20 -19.43
CA THR A 55 -21.81 -8.00 -19.06
C THR A 55 -22.00 -7.65 -17.58
N GLY A 56 -20.93 -7.73 -16.77
CA GLY A 56 -21.00 -7.54 -15.32
C GLY A 56 -21.69 -8.68 -14.57
N ALA A 57 -21.95 -9.82 -15.22
CA ALA A 57 -22.62 -10.95 -14.57
C ALA A 57 -21.74 -11.51 -13.43
N LEU A 58 -22.35 -11.69 -12.25
CA LEU A 58 -21.69 -12.23 -11.05
C LEU A 58 -22.20 -13.62 -10.72
N PHE A 59 -21.36 -14.42 -10.05
CA PHE A 59 -21.76 -15.67 -9.43
C PHE A 59 -21.25 -15.74 -7.99
N ILE A 60 -21.91 -16.60 -7.21
CA ILE A 60 -21.51 -16.89 -5.83
C ILE A 60 -20.53 -18.05 -5.87
N ASP A 61 -19.32 -17.80 -5.42
CA ASP A 61 -18.26 -18.76 -5.28
C ASP A 61 -18.14 -19.19 -3.82
N LEU A 62 -18.03 -20.50 -3.57
CA LEU A 62 -17.85 -21.08 -2.26
C LEU A 62 -16.47 -21.74 -2.19
N ASP A 63 -15.58 -21.20 -1.37
CA ASP A 63 -14.20 -21.65 -1.29
C ASP A 63 -13.68 -21.63 0.16
N PHE A 64 -12.58 -22.33 0.41
CA PHE A 64 -11.96 -22.43 1.74
C PHE A 64 -10.86 -21.41 1.91
N TYR A 65 -10.97 -20.63 2.99
CA TYR A 65 -9.99 -19.61 3.35
C TYR A 65 -9.39 -19.94 4.72
N PRO A 66 -8.38 -20.82 4.79
CA PRO A 66 -7.84 -21.32 6.06
C PRO A 66 -7.16 -20.25 6.91
N ASN A 67 -6.71 -19.16 6.27
CA ASN A 67 -6.03 -18.04 6.93
C ASN A 67 -7.01 -16.98 7.44
N GLU A 68 -8.30 -17.09 7.15
CA GLU A 68 -9.29 -16.12 7.60
C GLU A 68 -9.73 -16.38 9.03
N LYS A 69 -10.05 -15.28 9.74
CA LYS A 69 -10.52 -15.37 11.12
C LYS A 69 -11.78 -16.24 11.19
N GLY A 70 -11.92 -16.97 12.30
CA GLY A 70 -13.14 -17.74 12.59
C GLY A 70 -14.38 -16.85 12.51
N TRP A 71 -15.45 -17.37 11.91
CA TRP A 71 -16.71 -16.65 11.82
C TRP A 71 -17.45 -16.71 13.16
N ALA A 72 -17.66 -15.56 13.78
CA ALA A 72 -18.28 -15.44 15.11
C ALA A 72 -19.81 -15.34 15.07
N GLY A 73 -20.41 -15.38 13.88
CA GLY A 73 -21.84 -15.17 13.68
C GLY A 73 -22.18 -13.77 13.13
N PRO A 74 -23.46 -13.50 12.83
CA PRO A 74 -24.62 -14.39 13.04
C PRO A 74 -24.56 -15.66 12.17
N TYR A 75 -25.19 -16.75 12.63
CA TYR A 75 -25.29 -18.02 11.87
C TYR A 75 -26.63 -18.19 11.18
N GLU A 76 -27.57 -17.29 11.45
CA GLU A 76 -28.92 -17.31 10.89
C GLU A 76 -29.38 -15.87 10.66
N ILE A 77 -30.07 -15.63 9.55
CA ILE A 77 -30.75 -14.37 9.26
C ILE A 77 -32.14 -14.70 8.74
N ALA A 78 -33.16 -14.09 9.35
CA ALA A 78 -34.57 -14.23 8.94
C ALA A 78 -35.07 -15.68 8.81
N GLY A 79 -34.61 -16.60 9.68
CA GLY A 79 -35.02 -18.00 9.64
C GLY A 79 -34.18 -18.90 8.73
N TYR A 80 -33.15 -18.34 8.05
CA TYR A 80 -32.30 -19.07 7.12
C TYR A 80 -30.86 -19.19 7.62
N PRO A 81 -30.20 -20.36 7.45
CA PRO A 81 -28.77 -20.51 7.74
C PRO A 81 -27.94 -19.51 6.94
N LEU A 82 -26.99 -18.86 7.60
CA LEU A 82 -26.11 -17.86 6.99
C LEU A 82 -24.76 -18.48 6.63
N LEU A 83 -24.38 -18.35 5.35
CA LEU A 83 -23.01 -18.60 4.92
C LEU A 83 -22.15 -17.35 5.16
N PRO A 84 -21.00 -17.48 5.83
CA PRO A 84 -20.10 -16.35 6.04
C PRO A 84 -19.55 -15.86 4.70
N THR A 85 -19.48 -14.55 4.51
CA THR A 85 -19.00 -13.95 3.27
C THR A 85 -17.62 -13.35 3.40
N ILE A 86 -16.91 -13.28 2.28
CA ILE A 86 -15.67 -12.51 2.10
C ILE A 86 -15.79 -11.64 0.85
N SER A 87 -15.16 -10.46 0.88
CA SER A 87 -15.13 -9.57 -0.28
C SER A 87 -14.48 -10.25 -1.48
N GLY A 88 -15.13 -10.14 -2.65
CA GLY A 88 -14.64 -10.71 -3.91
C GLY A 88 -13.29 -10.15 -4.36
N GLY A 89 -12.54 -10.94 -5.12
CA GLY A 89 -11.15 -10.64 -5.49
C GLY A 89 -10.94 -9.30 -6.18
N LEU A 90 -11.80 -8.93 -7.15
CA LEU A 90 -11.68 -7.65 -7.87
C LEU A 90 -11.96 -6.44 -6.98
N ALA A 91 -13.00 -6.52 -6.15
CA ALA A 91 -13.32 -5.47 -5.19
C ALA A 91 -12.17 -5.26 -4.19
N GLN A 92 -11.55 -6.35 -3.71
CA GLN A 92 -10.37 -6.25 -2.85
C GLN A 92 -9.18 -5.60 -3.55
N ILE A 93 -8.93 -5.91 -4.82
CA ILE A 93 -7.84 -5.28 -5.59
C ILE A 93 -8.10 -3.78 -5.73
N GLN A 94 -9.30 -3.38 -6.12
CA GLN A 94 -9.68 -1.97 -6.23
C GLN A 94 -9.47 -1.23 -4.89
N HIS A 95 -9.96 -1.79 -3.78
CA HIS A 95 -9.76 -1.21 -2.46
C HIS A 95 -8.29 -1.11 -2.08
N LYS A 96 -7.48 -2.14 -2.36
CA LYS A 96 -6.03 -2.11 -2.09
C LYS A 96 -5.31 -1.06 -2.93
N VAL A 97 -5.68 -0.91 -4.20
CA VAL A 97 -5.12 0.12 -5.08
C VAL A 97 -5.48 1.50 -4.55
N ILE A 98 -6.76 1.79 -4.29
CA ILE A 98 -7.20 3.09 -3.73
C ILE A 98 -6.47 3.36 -2.41
N SER A 99 -6.43 2.38 -1.50
CA SER A 99 -5.74 2.52 -0.22
C SER A 99 -4.24 2.79 -0.37
N ALA A 100 -3.60 2.21 -1.39
CA ALA A 100 -2.19 2.48 -1.68
C ALA A 100 -2.00 3.89 -2.24
N LEU A 101 -2.87 4.33 -3.15
CA LEU A 101 -2.85 5.69 -3.70
C LEU A 101 -3.09 6.74 -2.59
N ASP A 102 -4.03 6.49 -1.68
CA ASP A 102 -4.29 7.35 -0.53
C ASP A 102 -3.10 7.40 0.41
N LYS A 103 -2.43 6.27 0.66
CA LYS A 103 -1.20 6.25 1.47
C LYS A 103 -0.07 7.03 0.82
N ILE A 104 0.06 6.99 -0.51
CA ILE A 104 1.06 7.76 -1.25
C ILE A 104 0.74 9.25 -1.17
N ASN A 105 -0.51 9.63 -1.44
CA ASN A 105 -0.97 11.03 -1.40
C ASN A 105 -0.82 11.66 -0.01
N ASN A 106 -1.09 10.88 1.04
CA ASN A 106 -1.03 11.34 2.42
C ASN A 106 0.32 11.06 3.09
N MET A 107 1.33 10.64 2.33
CA MET A 107 2.64 10.40 2.89
C MET A 107 3.25 11.73 3.38
N PRO A 108 3.64 11.85 4.66
CA PRO A 108 4.20 13.08 5.19
C PRO A 108 5.67 13.22 4.72
N VAL A 109 5.84 13.64 3.47
CA VAL A 109 7.16 13.85 2.85
C VAL A 109 7.92 14.98 3.56
N GLU A 110 7.23 16.05 3.91
CA GLU A 110 7.84 17.24 4.52
C GLU A 110 8.50 16.96 5.90
N PRO A 111 7.89 16.24 6.85
CA PRO A 111 8.58 15.80 8.07
C PRO A 111 9.82 14.95 7.81
N MET A 112 9.79 14.07 6.80
CA MET A 112 10.95 13.24 6.45
C MET A 112 12.11 14.08 5.90
N PHE A 113 11.81 15.06 5.02
CA PHE A 113 12.81 15.99 4.52
C PHE A 113 13.39 16.86 5.63
N ASN A 114 12.55 17.39 6.51
CA ASN A 114 12.99 18.19 7.66
C ASN A 114 13.89 17.37 8.60
N GLN A 115 13.56 16.10 8.83
CA GLN A 115 14.39 15.21 9.63
C GLN A 115 15.73 14.91 8.93
N ALA A 116 15.73 14.69 7.63
CA ALA A 116 16.96 14.47 6.85
C ALA A 116 17.88 15.71 6.89
N ILE A 117 17.33 16.91 6.71
CA ILE A 117 18.07 18.17 6.83
C ILE A 117 18.68 18.29 8.23
N ARG A 118 17.89 18.06 9.29
CA ARG A 118 18.40 18.08 10.68
C ARG A 118 19.53 17.07 10.91
N THR A 119 19.40 15.85 10.39
CA THR A 119 20.46 14.84 10.49
C THR A 119 21.72 15.27 9.74
N LEU A 120 21.59 15.92 8.58
CA LEU A 120 22.73 16.47 7.84
C LEU A 120 23.40 17.62 8.60
N GLU A 121 22.62 18.53 9.19
CA GLU A 121 23.13 19.62 10.02
C GLU A 121 23.88 19.12 11.25
N GLU A 122 23.32 18.16 11.98
CA GLU A 122 23.98 17.55 13.14
C GLU A 122 25.25 16.78 12.73
N SER A 123 25.22 16.09 11.59
CA SER A 123 26.40 15.42 11.04
C SER A 123 27.49 16.43 10.68
N GLN A 124 27.14 17.57 10.08
CA GLN A 124 28.09 18.66 9.79
C GLN A 124 28.68 19.25 11.09
N LYS A 125 27.88 19.41 12.15
CA LYS A 125 28.38 19.86 13.46
C LYS A 125 29.36 18.86 14.06
N ALA A 126 29.07 17.56 14.01
CA ALA A 126 29.95 16.50 14.49
C ALA A 126 31.28 16.48 13.72
N ILE A 127 31.21 16.58 12.39
CA ILE A 127 32.36 16.71 11.47
C ILE A 127 33.24 17.90 11.86
N ARG A 128 32.65 19.09 12.08
CA ARG A 128 33.40 20.29 12.48
C ARG A 128 34.05 20.15 13.86
N LYS A 129 33.35 19.52 14.82
CA LYS A 129 33.92 19.23 16.15
C LYS A 129 35.10 18.27 16.04
N ALA A 130 34.95 17.19 15.26
CA ALA A 130 36.05 16.26 14.99
C ALA A 130 37.26 16.97 14.39
N GLN A 131 37.06 17.82 13.37
CA GLN A 131 38.14 18.63 12.78
C GLN A 131 38.85 19.50 13.82
N LYS A 132 38.10 20.23 14.67
CA LYS A 132 38.68 21.03 15.74
C LYS A 132 39.50 20.20 16.73
N THR A 133 38.97 19.05 17.15
CA THR A 133 39.70 18.12 18.03
C THR A 133 40.98 17.63 17.38
N LEU A 134 40.96 17.34 16.08
CA LEU A 134 42.17 16.96 15.34
C LEU A 134 43.18 18.09 15.24
N ASP A 135 42.72 19.32 15.02
CA ASP A 135 43.60 20.50 14.98
C ASP A 135 44.23 20.79 16.35
N GLU A 136 43.48 20.64 17.44
CA GLU A 136 43.98 20.77 18.81
C GLU A 136 44.99 19.67 19.14
N LEU A 137 44.71 18.42 18.76
CA LEU A 137 45.65 17.31 18.89
C LEU A 137 46.94 17.61 18.09
N ASN A 138 46.84 18.05 16.84
CA ASN A 138 48.01 18.41 16.04
C ASN A 138 48.86 19.51 16.70
N LYS A 139 48.25 20.50 17.37
CA LYS A 139 48.98 21.54 18.11
C LYS A 139 49.70 21.00 19.34
N VAL A 140 49.06 20.12 20.11
CA VAL A 140 49.69 19.47 21.27
C VAL A 140 50.85 18.58 20.80
N LEU A 141 50.68 17.87 19.69
CA LEU A 141 51.68 16.96 19.13
C LEU A 141 52.85 17.67 18.43
N ALA A 142 52.65 18.88 17.92
CA ALA A 142 53.71 19.72 17.37
C ALA A 142 54.63 20.32 18.45
N ASN A 143 54.30 20.12 19.73
CA ASN A 143 55.13 20.56 20.85
C ASN A 143 56.36 19.62 20.97
N PRO A 144 57.60 20.14 21.03
CA PRO A 144 58.81 19.34 20.95
C PRO A 144 59.07 18.37 22.11
N GLU A 145 58.23 18.36 23.15
CA GLU A 145 58.26 17.39 24.27
C GLU A 145 57.43 16.11 24.02
N THR A 146 56.58 16.08 22.98
CA THR A 146 55.69 14.94 22.64
C THR A 146 56.18 14.14 21.43
N LYS A 147 57.46 13.74 21.43
CA LYS A 147 58.17 13.19 20.25
C LYS A 147 57.82 11.76 19.82
N GLU A 148 56.98 11.03 20.55
CA GLU A 148 56.72 9.61 20.27
C GLU A 148 55.23 9.41 19.98
N LEU A 149 54.79 9.72 18.76
CA LEU A 149 53.47 9.29 18.30
C LEU A 149 53.60 7.95 17.55
N PRO A 150 52.81 6.92 17.88
CA PRO A 150 52.75 5.69 17.09
C PRO A 150 52.36 5.99 15.64
N LYS A 151 53.06 5.36 14.67
CA LYS A 151 52.79 5.49 13.22
C LYS A 151 51.32 5.21 12.87
N ASP A 152 50.65 4.37 13.64
CA ASP A 152 49.25 3.98 13.42
C ASP A 152 48.27 5.14 13.61
N ILE A 153 48.57 6.09 14.50
CA ILE A 153 47.73 7.27 14.71
C ILE A 153 47.85 8.22 13.51
N GLN A 154 49.05 8.45 12.99
CA GLN A 154 49.25 9.30 11.80
C GLN A 154 48.49 8.74 10.58
N LYS A 155 48.52 7.42 10.41
CA LYS A 155 47.80 6.74 9.34
C LYS A 155 46.29 6.88 9.49
N THR A 156 45.76 6.68 10.70
CA THR A 156 44.33 6.84 11.02
C THR A 156 43.85 8.26 10.75
N LEU A 157 44.64 9.28 11.11
CA LEU A 157 44.31 10.69 10.85
C LEU A 157 44.27 11.01 9.36
N GLN A 158 45.20 10.48 8.57
CA GLN A 158 45.19 10.65 7.11
C GLN A 158 43.98 9.96 6.47
N GLU A 159 43.67 8.73 6.86
CA GLU A 159 42.52 7.98 6.34
C GLU A 159 41.20 8.64 6.70
N PHE A 160 41.06 9.16 7.92
CA PHE A 160 39.89 9.91 8.35
C PHE A 160 39.73 11.22 7.57
N ASN A 161 40.81 11.97 7.37
CA ASN A 161 40.78 13.23 6.61
C ASN A 161 40.38 12.98 5.13
N ARG A 162 40.88 11.90 4.53
CA ARG A 162 40.50 11.47 3.17
C ARG A 162 39.03 11.04 3.07
N SER A 163 38.51 10.34 4.07
CA SER A 163 37.07 10.02 4.14
C SER A 163 36.22 11.29 4.27
N MET A 164 36.62 12.24 5.11
CA MET A 164 35.91 13.50 5.33
C MET A 164 35.81 14.37 4.08
N GLN A 165 36.85 14.42 3.26
CA GLN A 165 36.81 15.11 1.95
C GLN A 165 35.75 14.52 1.01
N GLY A 166 35.42 13.24 1.16
CA GLY A 166 34.36 12.57 0.40
C GLY A 166 32.94 13.03 0.74
N PHE A 167 32.70 13.62 1.92
CA PHE A 167 31.35 13.98 2.41
C PHE A 167 31.15 15.49 2.64
N GLN A 168 32.15 16.32 2.32
CA GLN A 168 32.05 17.77 2.44
C GLN A 168 31.13 18.39 1.36
N PRO A 169 30.52 19.57 1.63
CA PRO A 169 29.77 20.32 0.62
C PRO A 169 30.62 20.57 -0.63
N GLY A 170 30.12 20.14 -1.80
CA GLY A 170 30.85 20.20 -3.07
C GLY A 170 31.60 18.91 -3.46
N SER A 171 31.62 17.88 -2.60
CA SER A 171 32.19 16.58 -2.96
C SER A 171 31.33 15.85 -4.01
N PRO A 172 31.91 14.93 -4.81
CA PRO A 172 31.15 14.15 -5.79
C PRO A 172 30.02 13.34 -5.17
N ALA A 173 30.18 12.83 -3.94
CA ALA A 173 29.14 12.06 -3.25
C ALA A 173 28.00 12.96 -2.76
N TYR A 174 28.32 14.15 -2.21
CA TYR A 174 27.34 15.14 -1.78
C TYR A 174 26.51 15.65 -2.97
N ASN A 175 27.16 15.98 -4.09
CA ASN A 175 26.49 16.45 -5.31
C ASN A 175 25.57 15.37 -5.91
N LYS A 176 26.00 14.10 -5.95
CA LYS A 176 25.15 12.97 -6.40
C LYS A 176 23.93 12.78 -5.51
N MET A 177 24.07 12.97 -4.20
CA MET A 177 22.93 12.87 -3.28
C MET A 177 21.91 13.98 -3.57
N LEU A 178 22.36 15.21 -3.77
CA LEU A 178 21.49 16.35 -4.14
C LEU A 178 20.76 16.10 -5.46
N ASP A 179 21.49 15.64 -6.49
CA ASP A 179 20.94 15.33 -7.81
C ASP A 179 19.85 14.24 -7.73
N ASN A 180 20.11 13.18 -6.95
CA ASN A 180 19.13 12.12 -6.71
C ASN A 180 17.87 12.65 -6.01
N MET A 181 17.99 13.58 -5.06
CA MET A 181 16.82 14.16 -4.38
C MET A 181 15.99 15.04 -5.32
N GLN A 182 16.63 15.82 -6.19
CA GLN A 182 15.94 16.61 -7.21
C GLN A 182 15.20 15.70 -8.20
N ARG A 183 15.83 14.60 -8.63
CA ARG A 183 15.22 13.63 -9.53
C ARG A 183 14.02 12.93 -8.90
N LEU A 184 14.08 12.61 -7.61
CA LEU A 184 12.95 12.06 -6.87
C LEU A 184 11.79 13.05 -6.78
N ASP A 185 12.05 14.33 -6.50
CA ASP A 185 11.02 15.37 -6.45
C ASP A 185 10.30 15.51 -7.81
N GLN A 186 11.07 15.47 -8.90
CA GLN A 186 10.51 15.53 -10.25
C GLN A 186 9.61 14.33 -10.58
N VAL A 187 10.05 13.11 -10.25
CA VAL A 187 9.22 11.89 -10.43
C VAL A 187 7.93 11.98 -9.59
N LEU A 188 8.02 12.44 -8.34
CA LEU A 188 6.85 12.61 -7.49
C LEU A 188 5.89 13.65 -8.05
N SER A 189 6.40 14.74 -8.64
CA SER A 189 5.59 15.77 -9.30
C SER A 189 4.87 15.24 -10.54
N GLU A 190 5.55 14.42 -11.36
CA GLU A 190 4.98 13.79 -12.57
C GLU A 190 3.88 12.76 -12.26
N LEU A 191 3.93 12.12 -11.09
CA LEU A 191 2.90 11.16 -10.66
C LEU A 191 1.62 11.83 -10.16
N ARG A 192 1.66 13.09 -9.67
CA ARG A 192 0.49 13.82 -9.15
C ARG A 192 -0.73 13.83 -10.11
N PRO A 193 -0.60 14.14 -11.42
CA PRO A 193 -1.75 14.14 -12.34
C PRO A 193 -2.34 12.75 -12.57
N VAL A 194 -1.54 11.69 -12.53
CA VAL A 194 -2.02 10.30 -12.63
C VAL A 194 -2.83 9.94 -11.38
N LEU A 195 -2.32 10.29 -10.20
CA LEU A 195 -3.04 10.10 -8.93
C LEU A 195 -4.36 10.90 -8.89
N LYS A 196 -4.36 12.13 -9.41
CA LYS A 196 -5.56 12.97 -9.54
C LYS A 196 -6.57 12.39 -10.53
N THR A 197 -6.10 11.82 -11.64
CA THR A 197 -6.96 11.19 -12.65
C THR A 197 -7.54 9.87 -12.15
N LEU A 198 -6.78 9.08 -11.39
CA LEU A 198 -7.28 7.85 -10.75
C LEU A 198 -8.31 8.16 -9.65
N ASN A 199 -8.09 9.20 -8.85
CA ASN A 199 -9.08 9.66 -7.87
C ASN A 199 -10.39 10.13 -8.55
N ASN A 200 -10.27 10.92 -9.62
CA ASN A 200 -11.43 11.45 -10.34
C ASN A 200 -12.13 10.41 -11.24
N LYS A 201 -11.43 9.40 -11.76
CA LYS A 201 -12.00 8.32 -12.58
C LYS A 201 -12.39 7.08 -11.79
N SER A 202 -12.23 7.05 -10.46
CA SER A 202 -12.77 5.98 -9.63
C SER A 202 -14.31 5.89 -9.75
N ASN A 203 -14.98 7.01 -10.07
CA ASN A 203 -16.41 7.04 -10.42
C ASN A 203 -16.75 6.60 -11.86
N ALA A 204 -15.77 6.38 -12.74
CA ALA A 204 -16.02 6.05 -14.15
C ALA A 204 -16.04 4.54 -14.45
N LEU A 205 -15.65 3.69 -13.49
CA LEU A 205 -15.74 2.23 -13.64
C LEU A 205 -17.09 1.66 -13.19
N VAL A 206 -17.98 2.52 -12.66
CA VAL A 206 -19.32 2.14 -12.18
C VAL A 206 -20.44 2.81 -13.01
N PHE A 207 -20.11 3.76 -13.88
CA PHE A 207 -21.09 4.39 -14.75
C PHE A 207 -20.54 4.45 -16.17
N GLU A 208 -21.28 3.83 -17.10
CA GLU A 208 -21.14 4.06 -18.53
C GLU A 208 -20.77 5.52 -18.79
N ALA A 209 -19.65 5.75 -19.47
CA ALA A 209 -19.41 7.05 -20.06
C ALA A 209 -20.59 7.33 -20.98
N LYS A 210 -21.43 8.32 -20.64
CA LYS A 210 -22.50 8.76 -21.54
C LYS A 210 -21.86 9.02 -22.91
N PRO A 211 -22.42 8.46 -24.00
CA PRO A 211 -21.93 8.77 -25.33
C PRO A 211 -21.96 10.30 -25.47
N ILE A 212 -20.85 10.85 -25.94
CA ILE A 212 -20.83 12.24 -26.41
C ILE A 212 -21.82 12.25 -27.59
N GLU A 213 -22.95 12.93 -27.44
CA GLU A 213 -23.90 13.11 -28.55
C GLU A 213 -23.18 13.86 -29.68
N ASP A 214 -23.19 13.27 -30.88
CA ASP A 214 -22.65 13.91 -32.06
C ASP A 214 -23.41 15.23 -32.32
N PRO A 215 -22.72 16.36 -32.54
CA PRO A 215 -23.38 17.62 -32.77
C PRO A 215 -24.20 17.57 -34.07
N GLU A 216 -25.53 17.64 -33.94
CA GLU A 216 -26.42 17.73 -35.09
C GLU A 216 -26.19 19.05 -35.86
N PRO A 217 -25.98 18.99 -37.19
CA PRO A 217 -25.77 20.18 -37.99
C PRO A 217 -27.05 21.02 -38.03
N LYS A 218 -26.99 22.23 -37.48
CA LYS A 218 -28.08 23.20 -37.54
C LYS A 218 -28.27 23.66 -38.99
N LYS A 219 -29.47 23.42 -39.53
CA LYS A 219 -29.89 23.90 -40.84
C LYS A 219 -29.71 25.42 -40.94
N ALA A 220 -29.03 25.88 -41.98
CA ALA A 220 -28.89 27.30 -42.28
C ALA A 220 -30.29 27.92 -42.47
N LYS A 221 -30.55 29.03 -41.77
CA LYS A 221 -31.77 29.83 -41.99
C LYS A 221 -31.68 30.47 -43.38
N LYS A 222 -32.75 30.30 -44.16
CA LYS A 222 -32.96 30.99 -45.44
C LYS A 222 -33.24 32.48 -45.19
#